data_AF-A0ABD2WMW1-F1
#
_entry.id   AF-A0ABD2WMW1-F1
#
_cell.length_a   1.000
_cell.length_b   1.000
_cell.length_c   1.000
_cell.angle_alpha   90.00
_cell.angle_beta   90.00
_cell.angle_gamma   90.00
#
_symmetry.space_group_name_H-M   'P 1'
#
loop_
_entity.id
_entity.type
_entity.pdbx_description
1 polymer ?
#
loop_
_entity_poly.entity_id
_entity_poly.type
_entity_poly.pdbx_seq_one_letter_code
_entity_poly.pdbx_strand_id
1 'polypeptide(L)'
;MATITEEPDQDSGMGSSDVTSPEVKSLLPHDDEEEDDEEDETLAERLIGLTEMFPEKVRNFAYDSAICVKNCVKGAYSLSCTGTWLIFSSSAILFAPLIFEIERASMQEAQRNQQKQVLLGPSSSMASGPPGFPMAPPPIQR
;
A
#
# COMPACT_ATOMS: atom_id res chain seq x y z
N MET A 1 19.62 -5.78 -31.06
CA MET A 1 19.37 -4.55 -31.84
C MET A 1 19.38 -4.95 -33.31
N ALA A 2 18.20 -5.11 -33.90
CA ALA A 2 17.98 -5.11 -35.34
C ALA A 2 16.48 -4.81 -35.53
N THR A 3 16.18 -3.52 -35.67
CA THR A 3 14.89 -2.98 -36.07
C THR A 3 14.80 -3.13 -37.58
N ILE A 4 13.80 -3.85 -38.07
CA ILE A 4 13.37 -3.82 -39.47
C ILE A 4 11.86 -3.60 -39.42
N THR A 5 11.49 -2.35 -39.67
CA THR A 5 10.14 -1.90 -40.00
C THR A 5 10.18 -1.63 -41.49
N GLU A 6 9.44 -2.41 -42.30
CA GLU A 6 8.97 -1.96 -43.61
C GLU A 6 7.57 -2.55 -43.87
N GLU A 7 6.74 -1.70 -44.46
CA GLU A 7 5.28 -1.69 -44.58
C GLU A 7 4.76 -2.63 -45.70
N PRO A 8 3.44 -2.91 -45.74
CA PRO A 8 2.84 -3.90 -46.64
C PRO A 8 2.54 -3.34 -48.03
N ASP A 9 2.94 -4.04 -49.08
CA ASP A 9 2.57 -3.73 -50.47
C ASP A 9 1.75 -4.87 -51.10
N GLN A 10 0.59 -4.48 -51.64
CA GLN A 10 -0.02 -4.91 -52.92
C GLN A 10 -0.56 -6.35 -53.01
N ASP A 11 -1.54 -6.72 -53.82
CA ASP A 11 -2.65 -6.13 -54.58
C ASP A 11 -3.26 -7.35 -55.30
N SER A 12 -4.50 -7.22 -55.77
CA SER A 12 -5.12 -8.03 -56.83
C SER A 12 -5.61 -9.43 -56.48
N GLY A 13 -6.93 -9.61 -56.63
CA GLY A 13 -7.50 -10.94 -56.86
C GLY A 13 -8.98 -11.09 -56.54
N MET A 14 -9.84 -10.25 -57.13
CA MET A 14 -11.28 -10.55 -57.22
C MET A 14 -11.50 -11.93 -57.85
N GLY A 15 -11.98 -12.87 -57.03
CA GLY A 15 -12.41 -14.21 -57.43
C GLY A 15 -13.82 -14.44 -56.89
N SER A 16 -14.80 -13.96 -57.66
CA SER A 16 -16.22 -14.23 -57.51
C SER A 16 -16.51 -15.73 -57.45
N SER A 17 -17.31 -16.12 -56.47
CA SER A 17 -18.36 -17.13 -56.68
C SER A 17 -19.43 -16.94 -55.60
N ASP A 18 -20.42 -16.13 -55.96
CA ASP A 18 -21.76 -16.16 -55.42
C ASP A 18 -22.29 -17.60 -55.38
N VAL A 19 -22.73 -18.02 -54.19
CA VAL A 19 -23.81 -18.99 -54.07
C VAL A 19 -24.79 -18.47 -53.01
N THR A 20 -25.71 -17.65 -53.52
CA THR A 20 -27.14 -17.61 -53.16
C THR A 20 -27.51 -17.90 -51.70
N SER A 21 -27.83 -16.86 -50.93
CA SER A 21 -29.24 -16.53 -50.63
C SER A 21 -29.36 -15.35 -49.64
N PRO A 22 -29.89 -14.20 -50.09
CA PRO A 22 -30.67 -13.36 -49.19
C PRO A 22 -31.89 -12.79 -49.91
N GLU A 23 -33.00 -13.52 -49.95
CA GLU A 23 -34.27 -12.93 -50.37
C GLU A 23 -35.41 -13.37 -49.44
N VAL A 24 -35.48 -12.73 -48.27
CA VAL A 24 -36.74 -12.48 -47.54
C VAL A 24 -36.66 -11.14 -46.82
N LYS A 25 -36.41 -10.08 -47.59
CA LYS A 25 -36.61 -8.69 -47.13
C LYS A 25 -37.67 -8.02 -48.00
N SER A 26 -38.92 -8.38 -47.79
CA SER A 26 -40.11 -7.53 -48.00
C SER A 26 -41.30 -8.39 -47.56
N LEU A 27 -42.14 -8.00 -46.62
CA LEU A 27 -42.92 -6.77 -46.58
C LEU A 27 -43.40 -6.53 -45.13
N LEU A 28 -42.84 -5.56 -44.43
CA LEU A 28 -43.58 -4.63 -43.57
C LEU A 28 -42.75 -3.35 -43.44
N PRO A 29 -43.28 -2.19 -43.85
CA PRO A 29 -42.76 -0.89 -43.44
C PRO A 29 -43.56 -0.40 -42.23
N HIS A 30 -42.95 -0.45 -41.05
CA HIS A 30 -43.26 0.46 -39.95
C HIS A 30 -41.92 0.83 -39.30
N ASP A 31 -41.57 2.11 -39.40
CA ASP A 31 -40.69 2.75 -38.43
C ASP A 31 -41.30 2.51 -37.06
N ASP A 32 -40.72 1.60 -36.29
CA ASP A 32 -40.59 1.78 -34.86
C ASP A 32 -39.11 1.56 -34.57
N GLU A 33 -38.39 2.66 -34.34
CA GLU A 33 -37.25 2.65 -33.45
C GLU A 33 -37.77 2.23 -32.07
N GLU A 34 -38.10 0.95 -31.90
CA GLU A 34 -38.10 0.38 -30.56
C GLU A 34 -36.63 0.30 -30.19
N GLU A 35 -36.19 1.34 -29.46
CA GLU A 35 -35.05 1.24 -28.56
C GLU A 35 -35.06 -0.18 -27.98
N ASP A 36 -34.02 -0.94 -28.30
CA ASP A 36 -33.68 -2.17 -27.59
C ASP A 36 -33.31 -1.75 -26.15
N ASP A 37 -34.33 -1.34 -25.40
CA ASP A 37 -34.33 -0.99 -23.98
C ASP A 37 -34.26 -2.30 -23.17
N GLU A 38 -33.39 -3.23 -23.57
CA GLU A 38 -32.93 -4.29 -22.68
C GLU A 38 -32.14 -3.58 -21.56
N GLU A 39 -32.79 -3.39 -20.42
CA GLU A 39 -32.16 -2.84 -19.23
C GLU A 39 -30.84 -3.57 -18.96
N ASP A 40 -29.72 -2.83 -18.96
CA ASP A 40 -28.40 -3.39 -18.68
C ASP A 40 -28.42 -4.16 -17.35
N GLU A 41 -28.31 -5.49 -17.43
CA GLU A 41 -28.29 -6.35 -16.23
C GLU A 41 -27.28 -5.82 -15.21
N THR A 42 -27.75 -5.59 -13.98
CA THR A 42 -26.88 -5.15 -12.90
C THR A 42 -25.92 -6.26 -12.50
N LEU A 43 -24.75 -5.90 -11.97
CA LEU A 43 -23.82 -6.90 -11.41
C LEU A 43 -24.48 -7.75 -10.31
N ALA A 44 -25.46 -7.20 -9.60
CA ALA A 44 -26.23 -7.91 -8.60
C ALA A 44 -27.14 -8.99 -9.20
N GLU A 45 -27.79 -8.72 -10.34
CA GLU A 45 -28.61 -9.69 -11.07
C GLU A 45 -27.75 -10.81 -11.67
N ARG A 46 -26.58 -10.48 -12.20
CA ARG A 46 -25.63 -11.49 -12.65
C ARG A 46 -25.12 -12.37 -11.51
N LEU A 47 -24.81 -11.76 -10.36
CA LEU A 47 -24.42 -12.48 -9.15
C LEU A 47 -25.55 -13.36 -8.62
N ILE A 48 -26.79 -12.86 -8.57
CA ILE A 48 -27.93 -13.63 -8.09
C ILE A 48 -28.17 -14.83 -9.02
N GLY A 49 -28.22 -14.62 -10.34
CA GLY A 49 -28.40 -15.68 -11.33
C GLY A 49 -27.27 -16.71 -11.29
N LEU A 50 -26.02 -16.28 -11.10
CA LEU A 50 -24.90 -17.20 -10.93
C LEU A 50 -25.02 -18.03 -9.64
N THR A 51 -25.54 -17.45 -8.55
CA THR A 51 -25.77 -18.20 -7.31
C THR A 51 -26.92 -19.20 -7.41
N GLU A 52 -27.85 -19.04 -8.36
CA GLU A 52 -28.95 -19.99 -8.60
C GLU A 52 -28.48 -21.31 -9.23
N MET A 53 -27.33 -21.31 -9.92
CA MET A 53 -26.74 -22.55 -10.48
C MET A 53 -26.09 -23.46 -9.42
N PHE A 54 -25.90 -22.98 -8.18
CA PHE A 54 -25.19 -23.73 -7.13
C PHE A 54 -26.13 -24.33 -6.08
N PRO A 55 -25.82 -25.53 -5.52
CA PRO A 55 -26.60 -26.13 -4.44
C PRO A 55 -26.61 -25.26 -3.18
N GLU A 56 -27.72 -25.29 -2.41
CA GLU A 56 -27.89 -24.47 -1.21
C GLU A 56 -26.75 -24.59 -0.19
N LYS A 57 -26.15 -25.78 -0.06
CA LYS A 57 -25.03 -26.02 0.85
C LYS A 57 -23.82 -25.14 0.52
N VAL A 58 -23.53 -24.94 -0.76
CA VAL A 58 -22.39 -24.12 -1.22
C VAL A 58 -22.68 -22.64 -0.97
N ARG A 59 -23.91 -22.19 -1.24
CA ARG A 59 -24.35 -20.82 -0.97
C ARG A 59 -24.33 -20.48 0.52
N ASN A 60 -24.81 -21.40 1.37
CA ASN A 60 -24.76 -21.23 2.82
C ASN A 60 -23.33 -21.19 3.35
N PHE A 61 -22.44 -22.04 2.84
CA PHE A 61 -21.03 -21.99 3.21
C PHE A 61 -20.37 -20.66 2.81
N ALA A 62 -20.65 -20.17 1.60
CA ALA A 62 -20.15 -18.86 1.15
C ALA A 62 -20.67 -17.73 2.05
N TYR A 63 -21.96 -17.75 2.39
CA TYR A 63 -22.56 -16.80 3.33
C TYR A 63 -21.90 -16.87 4.71
N ASP A 64 -21.78 -18.06 5.30
CA ASP A 64 -21.15 -18.27 6.59
C ASP A 64 -19.68 -17.85 6.59
N SER A 65 -18.96 -18.09 5.49
CA SER A 65 -17.59 -17.64 5.31
C SER A 65 -17.50 -16.11 5.28
N ALA A 66 -18.43 -15.43 4.59
CA ALA A 66 -18.47 -13.97 4.54
C ALA A 66 -18.80 -13.36 5.92
N ILE A 67 -19.74 -13.97 6.64
CA ILE A 67 -20.06 -13.57 8.03
C ILE A 67 -18.87 -13.85 8.96
N CYS A 68 -18.19 -14.98 8.81
CA CYS A 68 -16.98 -15.31 9.55
C CYS A 68 -15.89 -14.27 9.31
N VAL A 69 -15.62 -13.91 8.05
CA VAL A 69 -14.63 -12.88 7.69
C VAL A 69 -15.01 -11.54 8.29
N LYS A 70 -16.27 -11.10 8.15
CA LYS A 70 -16.76 -9.86 8.76
C LYS A 70 -16.54 -9.85 10.28
N ASN A 71 -16.90 -10.94 10.95
CA ASN A 71 -16.73 -11.07 12.40
C ASN A 71 -15.26 -11.16 12.80
N CYS A 72 -14.43 -11.82 12.00
CA CYS A 72 -12.99 -11.93 12.21
C CYS A 72 -12.32 -10.57 12.09
N VAL A 73 -12.65 -9.78 11.06
CA VAL A 73 -12.14 -8.40 10.88
C VAL A 73 -12.57 -7.52 12.05
N LYS A 74 -13.84 -7.57 12.45
CA LYS A 74 -14.35 -6.83 13.62
C LYS A 74 -13.63 -7.24 14.91
N GLY A 75 -13.44 -8.54 15.12
CA GLY A 75 -12.75 -9.11 16.28
C GLY A 75 -11.27 -8.72 16.31
N ALA A 76 -10.56 -8.89 15.19
CA ALA A 76 -9.17 -8.51 15.04
C ALA A 76 -8.98 -7.00 15.25
N TYR A 77 -9.86 -6.17 14.70
CA TYR A 77 -9.84 -4.73 14.96
C TYR A 77 -10.01 -4.42 16.44
N SER A 78 -11.04 -4.97 17.09
CA SER A 78 -11.26 -4.76 18.52
C SER A 78 -10.09 -5.24 19.39
N LEU A 79 -9.55 -6.44 19.09
CA LEU A 79 -8.43 -7.02 19.80
C LEU A 79 -7.15 -6.22 19.57
N SER A 80 -6.94 -5.70 18.36
CA SER A 80 -5.79 -4.83 18.08
C SER A 80 -5.89 -3.49 18.80
N CYS A 81 -7.06 -2.84 18.86
CA CYS A 81 -7.24 -1.63 19.66
C CYS A 81 -6.98 -1.88 21.16
N THR A 82 -7.63 -2.90 21.74
CA THR A 82 -7.48 -3.21 23.17
C THR A 82 -6.08 -3.75 23.49
N GLY A 83 -5.55 -4.65 22.67
CA GLY A 83 -4.24 -5.24 22.82
C GLY A 83 -3.13 -4.19 22.69
N THR A 84 -3.20 -3.30 21.70
CA THR A 84 -2.25 -2.20 21.56
C THR A 84 -2.28 -1.30 22.78
N TRP A 85 -3.47 -0.96 23.29
CA TRP A 85 -3.60 -0.15 24.50
C TRP A 85 -2.96 -0.83 25.72
N LEU A 86 -3.20 -2.12 25.91
CA LEU A 86 -2.63 -2.89 27.02
C LEU A 86 -1.12 -3.05 26.90
N ILE A 87 -0.62 -3.39 25.72
CA ILE A 87 0.83 -3.54 25.46
C ILE A 87 1.53 -2.20 25.67
N PHE A 88 0.98 -1.12 25.12
CA PHE A 88 1.54 0.22 25.26
C PHE A 88 1.54 0.68 26.72
N SER A 89 0.41 0.55 27.41
CA SER A 89 0.28 0.93 28.82
C SER A 89 1.19 0.08 29.72
N SER A 90 1.25 -1.23 29.48
CA SER A 90 2.11 -2.14 30.22
C SER A 90 3.59 -1.84 30.00
N SER A 91 3.98 -1.63 28.75
CA SER A 91 5.32 -1.21 28.34
C SER A 91 5.75 0.06 29.08
N ALA A 92 4.90 1.10 29.09
CA ALA A 92 5.21 2.37 29.73
C ALA A 92 5.52 2.25 31.23
N ILE A 93 4.74 1.44 31.98
CA ILE A 93 4.95 1.27 33.43
C ILE A 93 6.22 0.45 33.72
N LEU A 94 6.54 -0.53 32.88
CA LEU A 94 7.73 -1.37 33.04
C LEU A 94 9.03 -0.62 32.67
N PHE A 95 8.98 0.23 31.64
CA PHE A 95 10.15 0.98 31.21
C PHE A 95 10.47 2.16 32.12
N ALA A 96 9.53 2.69 32.90
CA ALA A 96 9.80 3.83 33.78
C ALA A 96 10.91 3.54 34.82
N PRO A 97 10.89 2.45 35.61
CA PRO A 97 12.02 2.09 36.49
C PRO A 97 13.32 1.80 35.72
N LEU A 98 13.20 1.12 34.58
CA LEU A 98 14.33 0.74 33.72
C LEU A 98 15.09 1.96 33.18
N ILE A 99 14.36 2.98 32.73
CA ILE A 99 14.95 4.23 32.23
C ILE A 99 15.65 4.98 33.36
N PHE A 100 15.08 5.02 34.57
CA PHE A 100 15.74 5.67 35.71
C PHE A 100 17.08 5.03 36.07
N GLU A 101 17.21 3.71 35.96
CA GLU A 101 18.49 3.05 36.19
C GLU A 101 19.53 3.43 35.14
N ILE A 102 19.12 3.50 33.87
CA ILE A 102 20.01 3.84 32.75
C ILE A 102 20.44 5.32 32.81
N GLU A 103 19.50 6.23 33.08
CA GLU A 103 19.80 7.66 33.19
C GLU A 103 20.70 7.97 34.38
N ARG A 104 20.53 7.28 35.52
CA ARG A 104 21.38 7.47 36.69
C ARG A 104 22.83 7.07 36.41
N ALA A 105 23.05 5.97 35.68
CA ALA A 105 24.39 5.56 35.25
C ALA A 105 25.00 6.59 34.29
N SER A 106 24.21 7.07 33.33
CA SER A 106 24.62 8.10 32.36
C SER A 106 24.98 9.43 33.03
N MET A 107 24.20 9.88 34.03
CA MET A 107 24.48 11.12 34.76
C MET A 107 25.80 11.07 35.53
N GLN A 108 26.14 9.92 36.12
CA GLN A 108 27.41 9.76 36.83
C GLN A 108 28.61 9.85 35.88
N GLU A 109 28.51 9.27 34.68
CA GLU A 109 29.54 9.35 33.66
C GLU A 109 29.65 10.75 33.06
N ALA A 110 28.52 11.41 32.79
CA ALA A 110 28.48 12.79 32.29
C ALA A 110 29.09 13.77 33.29
N GLN A 111 28.77 13.65 34.59
CA GLN A 111 29.39 14.48 35.63
C GLN A 111 30.87 14.19 35.80
N ARG A 112 31.31 12.92 35.70
CA ARG A 112 32.74 12.59 35.70
C ARG A 112 33.47 13.21 34.52
N ASN A 113 32.85 13.23 33.35
CA ASN A 113 33.43 13.86 32.16
C ASN A 113 33.44 15.40 32.27
N GLN A 114 32.40 16.01 32.84
CA GLN A 114 32.38 17.45 33.11
C GLN A 114 33.39 17.85 34.19
N GLN A 115 33.53 17.09 35.26
CA GLN A 115 34.57 17.31 36.26
C GLN A 115 35.97 17.21 35.64
N LYS A 116 36.20 16.22 34.76
CA LYS A 116 37.45 16.11 34.00
C LYS A 116 37.65 17.33 33.09
N GLN A 117 36.63 17.80 32.36
CA GLN A 117 36.74 18.96 31.46
C GLN A 117 36.86 20.30 32.18
N VAL A 118 36.25 20.48 33.35
CA VAL A 118 36.40 21.71 34.17
C VAL A 118 37.77 21.72 34.87
N LEU A 119 38.23 20.58 35.39
CA LEU A 119 39.53 20.49 36.05
C LEU A 119 40.70 20.56 35.05
N LEU A 120 40.44 20.27 33.78
CA LEU A 120 41.39 20.36 32.68
C LEU A 120 41.16 21.61 31.80
N GLY A 121 40.10 22.37 32.03
CA GLY A 121 39.62 23.41 31.11
C GLY A 121 39.39 22.88 29.68
N PRO A 122 38.82 23.72 28.79
CA PRO A 122 38.75 23.43 27.35
C PRO A 122 40.12 23.20 26.66
N SER A 123 41.23 23.32 27.40
CA SER A 123 42.59 23.35 26.88
C SER A 123 43.44 22.11 27.16
N SER A 124 43.13 21.22 28.13
CA SER A 124 44.05 20.09 28.38
C SER A 124 43.89 18.88 27.48
N SER A 125 42.85 18.81 26.63
CA SER A 125 42.84 17.84 25.51
C SER A 125 43.58 18.34 24.28
N MET A 126 44.04 19.61 24.27
CA MET A 126 44.87 20.18 23.22
C MET A 126 46.36 20.24 23.59
N ALA A 127 46.73 19.88 24.82
CA ALA A 127 48.09 20.03 25.33
C ALA A 127 49.02 18.81 25.07
N SER A 128 48.57 17.79 24.33
CA SER A 128 49.41 16.62 23.98
C SER A 128 49.47 16.30 22.49
N GLY A 129 49.08 17.24 21.61
CA GLY A 129 49.26 17.14 20.16
C GLY A 129 50.32 18.14 19.64
N PRO A 130 51.07 17.82 18.56
CA PRO A 130 52.32 18.48 18.19
C PRO A 130 52.17 20.00 17.93
N PRO A 131 53.23 20.79 18.11
CA PRO A 131 53.20 22.22 17.84
C PRO A 131 53.07 22.44 16.34
N GLY A 132 51.94 22.99 15.89
CA GLY A 132 51.87 23.58 14.56
C GLY A 132 50.58 23.32 13.81
N PHE A 133 49.48 23.94 14.26
CA PHE A 133 48.49 24.50 13.33
C PHE A 133 47.85 25.72 14.00
N PRO A 134 48.02 26.94 13.44
CA PRO A 134 47.36 28.12 13.97
C PRO A 134 45.84 27.99 13.81
N MET A 135 45.17 28.13 14.95
CA MET A 135 43.73 28.33 15.11
C MET A 135 43.25 29.38 14.10
N ALA A 136 42.44 28.97 13.11
CA ALA A 136 41.78 29.90 12.22
C ALA A 136 40.72 30.68 13.03
N PRO A 137 40.72 32.02 12.99
CA PRO A 137 39.73 32.81 13.72
C PRO A 137 38.34 32.65 13.10
N PRO A 138 37.26 32.73 13.89
CA PRO A 138 35.91 32.70 13.34
C PRO A 138 35.65 33.95 12.48
N PRO A 139 35.03 33.82 11.29
CA PRO A 139 34.72 34.96 10.45
C PRO A 139 33.64 35.83 11.10
N ILE A 140 33.99 37.09 11.36
CA ILE A 140 33.08 38.16 11.77
C ILE A 140 32.41 38.72 10.51
N GLN A 141 31.09 38.47 10.42
CA GLN A 141 29.98 39.28 9.90
C GLN A 141 30.05 39.96 8.51
N ARG A 142 28.94 39.81 7.76
CA ARG A 142 28.03 40.95 7.52
C ARG A 142 26.59 40.47 7.39
#